data_AF-A0A945HUM9-F1
#
_entry.id   AF-A0A945HUM9-F1
#
_cell.length_a   1.000
_cell.length_b   1.000
_cell.length_c   1.000
_cell.angle_alpha   90.00
_cell.angle_beta   90.00
_cell.angle_gamma   90.00
#
_symmetry.space_group_name_H-M   'P 1'
#
loop_
_entity.id
_entity.type
_entity.pdbx_description
1 polymer ?
#
loop_
_entity_poly.entity_id
_entity_poly.type
_entity_poly.pdbx_seq_one_letter_code
_entity_poly.pdbx_strand_id
1 'polypeptide(L)'
;MSVTYKEKHNKSNIIDLSAKPKTSFSLDNLSESLILSAERSKCIYDLYEKATLLKTKSDKLTKALDEEKAINEIQGEFVSLVSHEFKTPLAIIKTSMDVIKRVGRNKNEIIDDQITKVDKAISRMTKLIESTLNLSRLESGRLDFSPEKFCLEELITDVVERFQGINSKASFQLDINLDKNYLFADKALIDQIFTNIISNSIKYSKNNPKIAISCQVIENHFNISIKD
;
A
#
# COMPACT_ATOMS: atom_id res chain seq x y z
N MET A 1 -0.23 70.01 49.74
CA MET A 1 -1.18 71.10 49.45
C MET A 1 -0.35 72.35 49.18
N SER A 2 -0.62 73.00 48.05
CA SER A 2 -0.21 74.38 47.71
C SER A 2 1.23 74.65 47.26
N VAL A 3 1.31 74.92 45.95
CA VAL A 3 2.36 75.62 45.21
C VAL A 3 2.43 77.09 45.63
N THR A 4 3.63 77.68 45.73
CA THR A 4 3.81 79.12 45.51
C THR A 4 5.16 79.42 44.83
N TYR A 5 5.07 80.07 43.67
CA TYR A 5 6.12 80.65 42.84
C TYR A 5 6.87 81.80 43.54
N LYS A 6 8.15 82.04 43.18
CA LYS A 6 8.62 83.31 42.56
C LYS A 6 10.14 83.38 42.31
N GLU A 7 10.46 83.71 41.05
CA GLU A 7 11.48 84.67 40.56
C GLU A 7 12.98 84.41 40.83
N LYS A 8 13.96 84.78 40.00
CA LYS A 8 14.10 85.38 38.66
C LYS A 8 15.62 85.36 38.36
N HIS A 9 15.99 85.17 37.07
CA HIS A 9 17.16 85.75 36.37
C HIS A 9 18.58 85.65 36.99
N ASN A 10 19.69 85.54 36.28
CA ASN A 10 20.08 85.41 34.87
C ASN A 10 21.60 85.59 34.90
N LYS A 11 22.42 84.62 34.49
CA LYS A 11 23.78 84.90 33.97
C LYS A 11 24.19 83.87 32.92
N SER A 12 23.95 84.27 31.67
CA SER A 12 24.94 84.24 30.58
C SER A 12 25.36 82.89 30.02
N ASN A 13 24.62 82.44 29.01
CA ASN A 13 25.13 81.58 27.93
C ASN A 13 26.30 82.27 27.21
N ILE A 14 27.47 81.63 27.21
CA ILE A 14 28.47 81.83 26.16
C ILE A 14 28.54 80.50 25.41
N ILE A 15 27.82 80.42 24.30
CA ILE A 15 27.92 79.32 23.34
C ILE A 15 28.96 79.76 22.32
N ASP A 16 30.12 79.13 22.35
CA ASP A 16 31.17 79.31 21.35
C ASP A 16 30.69 78.70 20.01
N LEU A 17 30.31 79.58 19.07
CA LEU A 17 29.82 79.23 17.73
C LEU A 17 30.97 78.93 16.73
N SER A 18 32.23 78.92 17.17
CA SER A 18 33.39 78.59 16.32
C SER A 18 33.74 77.10 16.30
N ALA A 19 33.15 76.30 17.19
CA ALA A 19 33.33 74.85 17.19
C ALA A 19 32.53 74.23 16.04
N LYS A 20 33.19 74.01 14.89
CA LYS A 20 32.69 73.07 13.88
C LYS A 20 32.30 71.78 14.60
N PRO A 21 31.09 71.23 14.40
CA PRO A 21 30.72 69.98 15.04
C PRO A 21 31.76 68.92 14.67
N LYS A 22 32.49 68.40 15.66
CA LYS A 22 33.25 67.15 15.54
C LYS A 22 32.26 65.99 15.49
N THR A 23 31.38 66.01 14.50
CA THR A 23 30.74 64.80 13.99
C THR A 23 31.41 64.53 12.66
N SER A 24 32.71 64.19 12.69
CA SER A 24 33.21 63.27 11.68
C SER A 24 32.52 61.95 11.98
N PHE A 25 31.31 61.76 11.43
CA PHE A 25 30.86 60.43 11.08
C PHE A 25 31.93 59.91 10.13
N SER A 26 32.93 59.21 10.66
CA SER A 26 34.00 58.66 9.83
C SER A 26 33.36 57.63 8.91
N LEU A 27 33.76 57.65 7.64
CA LEU A 27 33.40 56.61 6.67
C LEU A 27 33.67 55.21 7.25
N ASP A 28 34.68 55.09 8.12
CA ASP A 28 35.04 53.86 8.83
C ASP A 28 33.89 53.33 9.72
N ASN A 29 33.25 54.15 10.56
CA ASN A 29 32.15 53.70 11.43
C ASN A 29 30.90 53.31 10.63
N LEU A 30 30.64 54.01 9.52
CA LEU A 30 29.52 53.67 8.63
C LEU A 30 29.80 52.37 7.88
N SER A 31 31.04 52.15 7.46
CA SER A 31 31.48 50.92 6.79
C SER A 31 31.39 49.69 7.70
N GLU A 32 31.78 49.83 8.97
CA GLU A 32 31.72 48.77 9.97
C GLU A 32 30.26 48.38 10.28
N SER A 33 29.38 49.39 10.39
CA SER A 33 27.93 49.17 10.56
C SER A 33 27.29 48.48 9.35
N LEU A 34 27.69 48.84 8.13
CA LEU A 34 27.22 48.22 6.88
C LEU A 34 27.69 46.76 6.78
N ILE A 35 28.95 46.47 7.09
CA ILE A 35 29.50 45.10 7.10
C ILE A 35 28.74 44.23 8.10
N LEU A 36 28.55 44.72 9.33
CA LEU A 36 27.80 44.01 10.36
C LEU A 36 26.34 43.77 9.95
N SER A 37 25.72 44.71 9.24
CA SER A 37 24.37 44.55 8.71
C SER A 37 24.30 43.45 7.64
N ALA A 38 25.29 43.38 6.75
CA ALA A 38 25.37 42.36 5.70
C ALA A 38 25.62 40.96 6.29
N GLU A 39 26.47 40.83 7.30
CA GLU A 39 26.71 39.57 8.01
C GLU A 39 25.43 39.06 8.69
N ARG A 40 24.66 39.96 9.32
CA ARG A 40 23.35 39.60 9.92
C ARG A 40 22.35 39.16 8.87
N SER A 41 22.26 39.86 7.74
CA SER A 41 21.38 39.47 6.63
C SER A 41 21.73 38.09 6.08
N LYS A 42 23.02 37.76 5.95
CA LYS A 42 23.48 36.42 5.56
C LYS A 42 23.08 35.36 6.58
N CYS A 43 23.28 35.62 7.88
CA CYS A 43 22.89 34.70 8.95
C CYS A 43 21.37 34.43 8.96
N ILE A 44 20.54 35.46 8.76
CA ILE A 44 19.08 35.32 8.66
C ILE A 44 18.70 34.44 7.46
N TYR A 45 19.38 34.61 6.32
CA TYR A 45 19.14 33.79 5.14
C TYR A 45 19.52 32.31 5.39
N ASP A 46 20.67 32.04 5.98
CA ASP A 46 21.11 30.69 6.33
C ASP A 46 20.14 30.02 7.34
N LEU A 47 19.62 30.78 8.31
CA LEU A 47 18.62 30.29 9.26
C LEU A 47 17.29 29.97 8.56
N TYR A 48 16.87 30.81 7.62
CA TYR A 48 15.66 30.59 6.83
C TYR A 48 15.78 29.32 5.98
N GLU A 49 16.91 29.11 5.32
CA GLU A 49 17.18 27.91 4.52
C GLU A 49 17.21 26.64 5.40
N LYS A 50 17.84 26.69 6.57
CA LYS A 50 17.81 25.58 7.54
C LYS A 50 16.41 25.28 8.05
N ALA A 51 15.61 26.31 8.35
CA ALA A 51 14.25 26.14 8.84
C ALA A 51 13.34 25.48 7.79
N THR A 52 13.44 25.90 6.53
CA THR A 52 12.69 25.30 5.41
C THR A 52 13.15 23.86 5.14
N LEU A 53 14.44 23.58 5.20
CA LEU A 53 14.97 22.20 5.09
C LEU A 53 14.48 21.31 6.24
N LEU A 54 14.50 21.79 7.48
CA LEU A 54 13.98 21.05 8.63
C LEU A 54 12.49 20.76 8.47
N LYS A 55 11.71 21.75 8.01
CA LYS A 55 10.28 21.58 7.76
C LYS A 55 10.01 20.52 6.70
N THR A 56 10.69 20.57 5.56
CA THR A 56 10.52 19.57 4.50
C THR A 56 10.95 18.17 4.93
N LYS A 57 12.04 18.03 5.71
CA LYS A 57 12.45 16.74 6.29
C LYS A 57 11.42 16.22 7.29
N SER A 58 10.89 17.09 8.15
CA SER A 58 9.83 16.73 9.09
C SER A 58 8.60 16.23 8.35
N ASP A 59 8.15 16.94 7.32
CA ASP A 59 6.97 16.56 6.54
C ASP A 59 7.16 15.22 5.81
N LYS A 60 8.36 14.97 5.26
CA LYS A 60 8.71 13.65 4.69
C LYS A 60 8.70 12.54 5.74
N LEU A 61 9.21 12.81 6.93
CA LEU A 61 9.26 11.82 8.02
C LEU A 61 7.86 11.51 8.54
N THR A 62 7.00 12.52 8.69
CA THR A 62 5.60 12.33 9.06
C THR A 62 4.87 11.49 8.02
N LYS A 63 5.05 11.79 6.73
CA LYS A 63 4.46 11.00 5.64
C LYS A 63 4.93 9.55 5.66
N ALA A 64 6.24 9.31 5.81
CA ALA A 64 6.78 7.96 5.90
C ALA A 64 6.26 7.20 7.12
N LEU A 65 6.11 7.87 8.26
CA LEU A 65 5.54 7.28 9.48
C LEU A 65 4.07 6.91 9.30
N ASP A 66 3.28 7.76 8.63
CA ASP A 66 1.87 7.47 8.35
C ASP A 66 1.73 6.29 7.38
N GLU A 67 2.59 6.22 6.35
CA GLU A 67 2.68 5.05 5.45
C GLU A 67 3.07 3.78 6.20
N GLU A 68 4.06 3.84 7.08
CA GLU A 68 4.49 2.70 7.91
C GLU A 68 3.39 2.22 8.86
N LYS A 69 2.64 3.14 9.49
CA LYS A 69 1.49 2.79 10.33
C LYS A 69 0.39 2.11 9.53
N ALA A 70 0.06 2.62 8.36
CA ALA A 70 -0.94 2.01 7.49
C ALA A 70 -0.55 0.58 7.09
N ILE A 71 0.74 0.35 6.77
CA ILE A 71 1.26 -0.99 6.48
C ILE A 71 1.14 -1.92 7.70
N ASN A 72 1.52 -1.43 8.89
CA ASN A 72 1.43 -2.22 10.13
C ASN A 72 -0.02 -2.60 10.48
N GLU A 73 -0.97 -1.69 10.28
CA GLU A 73 -2.40 -1.97 10.47
C GLU A 73 -2.87 -3.09 9.53
N ILE A 74 -2.54 -3.00 8.23
CA ILE A 74 -2.88 -4.02 7.24
C ILE A 74 -2.24 -5.38 7.60
N GLN A 75 -0.98 -5.39 8.04
CA GLN A 75 -0.33 -6.63 8.49
C GLN A 75 -1.02 -7.24 9.72
N GLY A 76 -1.42 -6.41 10.69
CA GLY A 76 -2.16 -6.85 11.86
C GLY A 76 -3.51 -7.47 11.51
N GLU A 77 -4.27 -6.81 10.62
CA GLU A 77 -5.54 -7.33 10.09
C GLU A 77 -5.34 -8.64 9.34
N PHE A 78 -4.31 -8.73 8.50
CA PHE A 78 -3.98 -9.95 7.76
C PHE A 78 -3.70 -11.13 8.69
N VAL A 79 -2.85 -10.96 9.71
CA VAL A 79 -2.55 -12.02 10.67
C VAL A 79 -3.81 -12.47 11.41
N SER A 80 -4.68 -11.54 11.79
CA SER A 80 -5.95 -11.84 12.44
C SER A 80 -6.88 -12.65 11.53
N LEU A 81 -7.03 -12.21 10.27
CA LEU A 81 -7.85 -12.87 9.26
C LEU A 81 -7.36 -14.29 9.00
N VAL A 82 -6.06 -14.45 8.75
CA VAL A 82 -5.43 -15.76 8.50
C VAL A 82 -5.64 -16.69 9.70
N SER A 83 -5.45 -16.19 10.92
CA SER A 83 -5.70 -16.95 12.15
C SER A 83 -7.15 -17.45 12.25
N HIS A 84 -8.12 -16.61 11.87
CA HIS A 84 -9.52 -17.00 11.85
C HIS A 84 -9.78 -18.07 10.76
N GLU A 85 -9.27 -17.85 9.56
CA GLU A 85 -9.41 -18.77 8.43
C GLU A 85 -8.76 -20.14 8.67
N PHE A 86 -7.73 -20.22 9.53
CA PHE A 86 -7.16 -21.49 10.01
C PHE A 86 -7.99 -22.17 11.11
N LYS A 87 -8.58 -21.41 12.04
CA LYS A 87 -9.38 -21.97 13.15
C LYS A 87 -10.59 -22.75 12.65
N THR A 88 -11.26 -22.27 11.61
CA THR A 88 -12.46 -22.92 11.05
C THR A 88 -12.21 -24.35 10.55
N PRO A 89 -11.28 -24.63 9.61
CA PRO A 89 -11.01 -25.99 9.15
C PRO A 89 -10.48 -26.88 10.28
N LEU A 90 -9.68 -26.35 11.22
CA LEU A 90 -9.24 -27.10 12.40
C LEU A 90 -10.41 -27.54 13.28
N ALA A 91 -11.39 -26.67 13.52
CA ALA A 91 -12.60 -27.01 14.27
C ALA A 91 -13.43 -28.08 13.54
N ILE A 92 -13.52 -28.02 12.21
CA ILE A 92 -14.18 -29.05 11.39
C ILE A 92 -13.47 -30.39 11.55
N ILE A 93 -12.16 -30.44 11.39
CA ILE A 93 -11.37 -31.67 11.56
C ILE A 93 -11.60 -32.24 12.96
N LYS A 94 -11.51 -31.41 14.00
CA LYS A 94 -11.69 -31.84 15.39
C LYS A 94 -13.08 -32.42 15.64
N THR A 95 -14.12 -31.71 15.23
CA THR A 95 -15.51 -32.15 15.41
C THR A 95 -15.82 -33.42 14.61
N SER A 96 -15.36 -33.52 13.36
CA SER A 96 -15.51 -34.73 12.56
C SER A 96 -14.78 -35.93 13.18
N MET A 97 -13.56 -35.74 13.70
CA MET A 97 -12.85 -36.79 14.44
C MET A 97 -13.59 -37.22 15.71
N ASP A 98 -14.17 -36.27 16.46
CA ASP A 98 -14.94 -36.59 17.66
C ASP A 98 -16.25 -37.33 17.33
N VAL A 99 -16.88 -37.04 16.19
CA VAL A 99 -18.03 -37.79 15.66
C VAL A 99 -17.61 -39.21 15.29
N ILE A 100 -16.55 -39.40 14.50
CA ILE A 100 -16.05 -40.73 14.11
C ILE A 100 -15.74 -41.58 15.35
N LYS A 101 -15.13 -41.00 16.40
CA LYS A 101 -14.84 -41.72 17.65
C LYS A 101 -16.09 -42.18 18.41
N ARG A 102 -17.17 -41.40 18.34
CA ARG A 102 -18.44 -41.71 19.02
C ARG A 102 -19.29 -42.71 18.25
N VAL A 103 -19.19 -42.69 16.92
CA VAL A 103 -19.99 -43.54 16.06
C VAL A 103 -19.27 -44.88 15.92
N GLY A 104 -19.80 -45.94 16.54
CA GLY A 104 -19.21 -47.28 16.46
C GLY A 104 -19.01 -47.78 15.02
N ARG A 105 -18.15 -48.79 14.84
CA ARG A 105 -17.62 -49.29 13.55
C ARG A 105 -18.65 -49.72 12.49
N ASN A 106 -19.95 -49.71 12.79
CA ASN A 106 -21.01 -50.23 11.92
C ASN A 106 -21.79 -49.12 11.18
N LYS A 107 -21.41 -47.85 11.27
CA LYS A 107 -22.05 -46.74 10.53
C LYS A 107 -21.11 -46.14 9.48
N ASN A 108 -20.78 -46.94 8.48
CA ASN A 108 -19.82 -46.58 7.42
C ASN A 108 -20.21 -45.27 6.71
N GLU A 109 -21.49 -45.07 6.38
CA GLU A 109 -21.93 -43.84 5.70
C GLU A 109 -21.65 -42.56 6.50
N ILE A 110 -21.81 -42.59 7.83
CA ILE A 110 -21.50 -41.44 8.69
C ILE A 110 -19.99 -41.21 8.74
N ILE A 111 -19.21 -42.29 8.82
CA ILE A 111 -17.74 -42.23 8.83
C ILE A 111 -17.24 -41.64 7.51
N ASP A 112 -17.77 -42.09 6.38
CA ASP A 112 -17.39 -41.62 5.04
C ASP A 112 -17.71 -40.12 4.83
N ASP A 113 -18.87 -39.66 5.31
CA ASP A 113 -19.22 -38.23 5.31
C ASP A 113 -18.25 -37.40 6.17
N GLN A 114 -17.88 -37.89 7.36
CA GLN A 114 -16.90 -37.20 8.21
C GLN A 114 -15.49 -37.20 7.60
N ILE A 115 -15.05 -38.29 6.97
CA ILE A 115 -13.78 -38.35 6.24
C ILE A 115 -13.77 -37.34 5.11
N THR A 116 -14.86 -37.25 4.34
CA THR A 116 -15.00 -36.27 3.26
C THR A 116 -14.90 -34.82 3.78
N LYS A 117 -15.49 -34.53 4.95
CA LYS A 117 -15.39 -33.20 5.59
C LYS A 117 -13.96 -32.89 6.01
N VAL A 118 -13.24 -33.86 6.55
CA VAL A 118 -11.83 -33.73 6.94
C VAL A 118 -10.95 -33.46 5.72
N ASP A 119 -11.13 -34.23 4.64
CA ASP A 119 -10.35 -34.07 3.41
C ASP A 119 -10.54 -32.68 2.78
N LYS A 120 -11.79 -32.19 2.75
CA LYS A 120 -12.10 -30.83 2.32
C LYS A 120 -11.47 -29.76 3.22
N ALA A 121 -11.45 -29.98 4.53
CA ALA A 121 -10.84 -29.05 5.49
C ALA A 121 -9.31 -29.00 5.33
N ILE A 122 -8.66 -30.15 5.12
CA ILE A 122 -7.21 -30.25 4.83
C ILE A 122 -6.90 -29.53 3.52
N SER A 123 -7.65 -29.83 2.45
CA SER A 123 -7.49 -29.16 1.15
C SER A 123 -7.61 -27.65 1.25
N ARG A 124 -8.53 -27.13 2.08
CA ARG A 124 -8.66 -25.70 2.35
C ARG A 124 -7.45 -25.15 3.10
N MET A 125 -6.94 -25.85 4.11
CA MET A 125 -5.73 -25.43 4.83
C MET A 125 -4.50 -25.36 3.91
N THR A 126 -4.32 -26.34 3.03
CA THR A 126 -3.21 -26.34 2.06
C THR A 126 -3.25 -25.09 1.19
N LYS A 127 -4.43 -24.74 0.65
CA LYS A 127 -4.61 -23.52 -0.15
C LYS A 127 -4.30 -22.24 0.63
N LEU A 128 -4.68 -22.18 1.92
CA LEU A 128 -4.38 -21.03 2.78
C LEU A 128 -2.87 -20.89 3.04
N ILE A 129 -2.17 -22.00 3.25
CA ILE A 129 -0.71 -22.03 3.42
C ILE A 129 -0.02 -21.54 2.15
N GLU A 130 -0.38 -22.09 0.99
CA GLU A 130 0.17 -21.68 -0.30
C GLU A 130 -0.06 -20.19 -0.56
N SER A 131 -1.28 -19.68 -0.30
CA SER A 131 -1.62 -18.27 -0.45
C SER A 131 -0.77 -17.38 0.46
N THR A 132 -0.55 -17.79 1.71
CA THR A 132 0.26 -17.05 2.69
C THR A 132 1.75 -17.03 2.29
N LEU A 133 2.28 -18.16 1.83
CA LEU A 133 3.66 -18.26 1.36
C LEU A 133 3.88 -17.41 0.10
N ASN A 134 2.92 -17.42 -0.83
CA ASN A 134 2.97 -16.59 -2.03
C ASN A 134 2.97 -15.10 -1.69
N LEU A 135 2.15 -14.67 -0.73
CA LEU A 135 2.18 -13.28 -0.25
C LEU A 135 3.53 -12.92 0.36
N SER A 136 4.09 -13.78 1.22
CA SER A 136 5.41 -13.55 1.83
C SER A 136 6.55 -13.47 0.81
N ARG A 137 6.49 -14.26 -0.27
CA ARG A 137 7.43 -14.18 -1.39
C ARG A 137 7.29 -12.88 -2.16
N LEU A 138 6.05 -12.41 -2.35
CA LEU A 138 5.76 -11.14 -3.01
C LEU A 138 6.31 -9.96 -2.20
N GLU A 139 6.07 -9.91 -0.89
CA GLU A 139 6.56 -8.85 0.00
C GLU A 139 8.09 -8.81 0.10
N SER A 140 8.75 -9.97 0.07
CA SER A 140 10.21 -10.06 0.13
C SER A 140 10.90 -9.77 -1.20
N GLY A 141 10.15 -9.52 -2.29
CA GLY A 141 10.69 -9.35 -3.64
C GLY A 141 11.34 -10.60 -4.22
N ARG A 142 11.09 -11.77 -3.62
CA ARG A 142 11.66 -13.08 -4.01
C ARG A 142 10.68 -13.92 -4.82
N LEU A 143 9.76 -13.27 -5.50
CA LEU A 143 8.87 -13.97 -6.41
C LEU A 143 9.71 -14.34 -7.63
N ASP A 144 10.00 -15.63 -7.80
CA ASP A 144 10.75 -16.15 -8.93
C ASP A 144 9.97 -15.85 -10.20
N PHE A 145 10.31 -14.73 -10.86
CA PHE A 145 9.67 -14.28 -12.08
C PHE A 145 10.41 -14.89 -13.26
N SER A 146 9.75 -15.82 -13.95
CA SER A 146 10.32 -16.56 -15.08
C SER A 146 9.52 -16.21 -16.35
N PRO A 147 9.77 -15.03 -16.96
CA PRO A 147 9.01 -14.60 -18.13
C PRO A 147 9.36 -15.46 -19.35
N GLU A 148 8.32 -15.92 -20.03
CA GLU A 148 8.42 -16.65 -21.29
C GLU A 148 7.42 -16.12 -22.31
N LYS A 149 7.65 -16.42 -23.59
CA LYS A 149 6.70 -16.11 -24.65
C LYS A 149 5.69 -17.25 -24.76
N PHE A 150 4.42 -16.98 -24.53
CA PHE A 150 3.34 -17.98 -24.62
C PHE A 150 2.11 -17.43 -25.34
N CYS A 151 1.25 -18.32 -25.84
CA CYS A 151 -0.02 -17.95 -26.44
C CYS A 151 -1.08 -17.71 -25.35
N LEU A 152 -1.58 -16.48 -25.26
CA LEU A 152 -2.57 -16.06 -24.27
C LEU A 152 -3.92 -16.75 -24.48
N GLU A 153 -4.32 -16.96 -25.74
CA GLU A 153 -5.56 -17.65 -26.08
C GLU A 153 -5.53 -19.12 -25.62
N GLU A 154 -4.43 -19.83 -25.87
CA GLU A 154 -4.23 -21.21 -25.39
C GLU A 154 -4.31 -21.26 -23.86
N LEU A 155 -3.63 -20.35 -23.17
CA LEU A 155 -3.66 -20.30 -21.71
C LEU A 155 -5.08 -20.08 -21.15
N ILE A 156 -5.83 -19.12 -21.69
CA ILE A 156 -7.21 -18.85 -21.24
C ILE A 156 -8.10 -20.06 -21.53
N THR A 157 -7.93 -20.69 -22.68
CA THR A 157 -8.67 -21.90 -23.08
C THR A 157 -8.40 -23.05 -22.12
N ASP A 158 -7.12 -23.34 -21.81
CA ASP A 158 -6.70 -24.37 -20.85
C ASP A 158 -7.33 -24.15 -19.47
N VAL A 159 -7.35 -22.90 -18.99
CA VAL A 159 -7.97 -22.56 -17.70
C VAL A 159 -9.48 -22.84 -17.74
N VAL A 160 -10.16 -22.42 -18.80
CA VAL A 160 -11.61 -22.59 -18.96
C VAL A 160 -11.98 -24.07 -19.03
N GLU A 161 -11.24 -24.87 -19.79
CA GLU A 161 -11.45 -26.31 -19.89
C GLU A 161 -11.30 -27.02 -18.54
N ARG A 162 -10.28 -26.66 -17.74
CA ARG A 162 -10.11 -27.19 -16.37
C ARG A 162 -11.36 -26.94 -15.52
N PHE A 163 -11.95 -25.75 -15.58
CA PHE A 163 -13.14 -25.42 -14.78
C PHE A 163 -14.44 -26.03 -15.33
N GLN A 164 -14.58 -26.18 -16.65
CA GLN A 164 -15.71 -26.90 -17.24
C GLN A 164 -15.73 -28.37 -16.79
N GLY A 165 -14.56 -29.02 -16.71
CA GLY A 165 -14.44 -30.39 -16.22
C GLY A 165 -14.82 -30.55 -14.74
N ILE A 166 -14.60 -29.51 -13.93
CA ILE A 166 -14.91 -29.51 -12.49
C ILE A 166 -16.40 -29.18 -12.24
N ASN A 167 -16.99 -28.28 -13.03
CA ASN A 167 -18.35 -27.81 -12.84
C ASN A 167 -19.14 -27.81 -14.16
N SER A 168 -19.82 -28.92 -14.44
CA SER A 168 -20.62 -29.11 -15.65
C SER A 168 -21.83 -28.16 -15.79
N LYS A 169 -22.18 -27.42 -14.73
CA LYS A 169 -23.25 -26.41 -14.77
C LYS A 169 -22.73 -25.01 -15.10
N ALA A 170 -21.41 -24.81 -15.06
CA ALA A 170 -20.79 -23.55 -15.47
C ALA A 170 -20.76 -23.49 -17.01
N SER A 171 -21.16 -22.34 -17.54
CA SER A 171 -21.07 -22.05 -18.97
C SER A 171 -20.10 -20.89 -19.19
N PHE A 172 -19.28 -21.03 -20.22
CA PHE A 172 -18.26 -20.06 -20.57
C PHE A 172 -18.50 -19.55 -21.98
N GLN A 173 -18.39 -18.24 -22.16
CA GLN A 173 -18.38 -17.59 -23.46
C GLN A 173 -17.04 -16.92 -23.66
N LEU A 174 -16.27 -17.38 -24.66
CA LEU A 174 -14.98 -16.82 -25.01
C LEU A 174 -15.12 -15.95 -26.26
N ASP A 175 -14.72 -14.69 -26.13
CA ASP A 175 -14.61 -13.71 -27.22
C ASP A 175 -13.16 -13.21 -27.27
N ILE A 176 -12.27 -14.08 -27.74
CA ILE A 176 -10.84 -13.83 -27.85
C ILE A 176 -10.53 -13.72 -29.34
N ASN A 177 -10.68 -12.51 -29.88
CA ASN A 177 -10.36 -12.24 -31.28
C ASN A 177 -9.16 -11.31 -31.33
N LEU A 178 -7.98 -11.92 -31.29
CA LEU A 178 -6.70 -11.22 -31.22
C LEU A 178 -5.93 -11.45 -32.53
N ASP A 179 -5.40 -10.38 -33.11
CA ASP A 179 -4.45 -10.46 -34.24
C ASP A 179 -3.02 -10.81 -33.76
N LYS A 180 -2.74 -10.55 -32.48
CA LYS A 180 -1.48 -10.86 -31.79
C LYS A 180 -1.81 -11.66 -30.54
N ASN A 181 -1.44 -12.94 -30.47
CA ASN A 181 -1.91 -13.80 -29.37
C ASN A 181 -0.78 -14.15 -28.40
N TYR A 182 0.43 -13.67 -28.67
CA TYR A 182 1.61 -13.97 -27.86
C TYR A 182 1.90 -12.86 -26.84
N LEU A 183 2.03 -13.26 -25.58
CA LEU A 183 2.43 -12.43 -24.46
C LEU A 183 3.81 -12.86 -23.97
N PHE A 184 4.65 -11.90 -23.57
CA PHE A 184 5.91 -12.16 -22.87
C PHE A 184 5.73 -11.83 -21.39
N ALA A 185 5.47 -12.85 -20.59
CA ALA A 185 5.20 -12.73 -19.15
C ALA A 185 5.45 -14.09 -18.48
N ASP A 186 5.36 -14.14 -17.14
CA ASP A 186 5.41 -15.41 -16.42
C ASP A 186 4.09 -16.16 -16.60
N LYS A 187 4.10 -17.23 -17.40
CA LYS A 187 2.90 -18.01 -17.73
C LYS A 187 2.22 -18.58 -16.48
N ALA A 188 2.99 -19.04 -15.48
CA ALA A 188 2.44 -19.64 -14.27
C ALA A 188 1.72 -18.61 -13.41
N LEU A 189 2.25 -17.39 -13.31
CA LEU A 189 1.58 -16.31 -12.58
C LEU A 189 0.31 -15.85 -13.29
N ILE A 190 0.32 -15.76 -14.62
CA ILE A 190 -0.87 -15.43 -15.40
C ILE A 190 -1.93 -16.53 -15.26
N ASP A 191 -1.54 -17.82 -15.31
CA ASP A 191 -2.43 -18.96 -15.04
C ASP A 191 -3.11 -18.85 -13.67
N GLN A 192 -2.33 -18.50 -12.64
CA GLN A 192 -2.81 -18.33 -11.28
C GLN A 192 -3.82 -17.16 -11.17
N ILE A 193 -3.57 -16.04 -11.86
CA ILE A 193 -4.50 -14.90 -11.92
C ILE A 193 -5.84 -15.35 -12.50
N PHE A 194 -5.83 -16.00 -13.68
CA PHE A 194 -7.06 -16.48 -14.32
C PHE A 194 -7.79 -17.51 -13.45
N THR A 195 -7.04 -18.46 -12.88
CA THR A 195 -7.60 -19.48 -11.99
C THR A 195 -8.29 -18.86 -10.79
N ASN A 196 -7.70 -17.85 -10.16
CA ASN A 196 -8.27 -17.16 -9.02
C ASN A 196 -9.55 -16.39 -9.39
N ILE A 197 -9.54 -15.65 -10.50
CA ILE A 197 -10.70 -14.85 -10.93
C ILE A 197 -11.85 -15.77 -11.33
N ILE A 198 -11.61 -16.77 -12.20
CA ILE A 198 -12.64 -17.70 -12.66
C ILE A 198 -13.20 -18.52 -11.50
N SER A 199 -12.34 -19.00 -10.59
CA SER A 199 -12.79 -19.69 -9.38
C SER A 199 -13.72 -18.80 -8.55
N ASN A 200 -13.41 -17.52 -8.41
CA ASN A 200 -14.26 -16.57 -7.70
C ASN A 200 -15.60 -16.37 -8.41
N SER A 201 -15.60 -16.13 -9.73
CA SER A 201 -16.83 -15.98 -10.51
C SER A 201 -17.74 -17.21 -10.36
N ILE A 202 -17.22 -18.43 -10.42
CA ILE A 202 -18.01 -19.66 -10.20
C ILE A 202 -18.56 -19.74 -8.78
N LYS A 203 -17.72 -19.43 -7.77
CA LYS A 203 -18.07 -19.55 -6.35
C LYS A 203 -19.16 -18.57 -5.91
N TYR A 204 -19.16 -17.36 -6.46
CA TYR A 204 -20.06 -16.28 -6.06
C TYR A 204 -21.25 -16.07 -7.00
N SER A 205 -21.27 -16.72 -8.16
CA SER A 205 -22.41 -16.77 -9.07
C SER A 205 -23.61 -17.57 -8.54
N LYS A 206 -24.82 -17.20 -9.00
CA LYS A 206 -26.06 -17.95 -8.73
C LYS A 206 -26.07 -19.28 -9.51
N ASN A 207 -27.10 -20.11 -9.28
CA ASN A 207 -27.27 -21.40 -9.99
C ASN A 207 -27.06 -21.24 -11.51
N ASN A 208 -26.15 -22.05 -12.07
CA ASN A 208 -25.67 -22.03 -13.47
C ASN A 208 -24.85 -20.77 -13.82
N PRO A 209 -23.59 -20.67 -13.33
CA PRO A 209 -22.70 -19.54 -13.63
C PRO A 209 -22.52 -19.35 -15.14
N LYS A 210 -22.58 -18.08 -15.58
CA LYS A 210 -22.33 -17.69 -16.97
C LYS A 210 -21.16 -16.72 -16.99
N ILE A 211 -19.99 -17.21 -17.37
CA ILE A 211 -18.76 -16.41 -17.34
C ILE A 211 -18.40 -16.04 -18.77
N ALA A 212 -18.44 -14.75 -19.09
CA ALA A 212 -17.98 -14.20 -20.36
C ALA A 212 -16.55 -13.69 -20.19
N ILE A 213 -15.63 -14.17 -21.03
CA ILE A 213 -14.25 -13.73 -21.09
C ILE A 213 -14.03 -13.11 -22.47
N SER A 214 -13.66 -11.84 -22.50
CA SER A 214 -13.26 -11.17 -23.74
C SER A 214 -11.83 -10.66 -23.65
N CYS A 215 -11.13 -10.68 -24.77
CA CYS A 215 -9.81 -10.08 -24.87
C CYS A 215 -9.69 -9.21 -26.12
N GLN A 216 -9.16 -8.01 -25.94
CA GLN A 216 -8.97 -7.03 -27.00
C GLN A 216 -7.57 -6.42 -26.90
N VAL A 217 -6.97 -6.09 -28.04
CA VAL A 217 -5.74 -5.29 -28.07
C VAL A 217 -6.12 -3.83 -28.09
N ILE A 218 -5.73 -3.07 -27.08
CA ILE A 218 -5.88 -1.61 -27.03
C ILE A 218 -4.47 -1.02 -27.01
N GLU A 219 -4.14 -0.27 -28.06
CA GLU A 219 -2.80 0.27 -28.32
C GLU A 219 -1.73 -0.84 -28.36
N ASN A 220 -0.98 -1.01 -27.27
CA ASN A 220 0.09 -2.01 -27.14
C ASN A 220 -0.12 -2.93 -25.91
N HIS A 221 -1.35 -2.99 -25.40
CA HIS A 221 -1.71 -3.79 -24.24
C HIS A 221 -2.86 -4.75 -24.56
N PHE A 222 -2.85 -5.92 -23.90
CA PHE A 222 -4.00 -6.80 -23.84
C PHE A 222 -4.95 -6.30 -22.76
N ASN A 223 -6.17 -5.97 -23.14
CA ASN A 223 -7.27 -5.73 -22.23
C ASN A 223 -8.11 -7.01 -22.14
N ILE A 224 -8.26 -7.55 -20.93
CA ILE A 224 -8.97 -8.80 -20.68
C ILE A 224 -10.11 -8.49 -19.71
N SER A 225 -11.35 -8.79 -20.12
CA SER A 225 -12.55 -8.58 -19.32
C SER A 225 -13.17 -9.93 -18.96
N ILE A 226 -13.45 -10.14 -17.68
CA ILE A 226 -14.17 -11.31 -17.17
C ILE A 226 -15.44 -10.80 -16.50
N LYS A 227 -16.59 -11.32 -16.93
CA LYS A 227 -17.91 -10.94 -16.44
C LYS A 227 -18.71 -12.17 -16.03
N ASP A 228 -19.31 -12.16 -14.84
CA ASP A 228 -20.17 -13.22 -14.30
C ASP A 228 -21.59 -12.72 -13.93
#